data_AF-A0A0C2VAJ7-F1
#
_entry.id   AF-A0A0C2VAJ7-F1
#
_cell.length_a   1.000
_cell.length_b   1.000
_cell.length_c   1.000
_cell.angle_alpha   90.00
_cell.angle_beta   90.00
_cell.angle_gamma   90.00
#
_symmetry.space_group_name_H-M   'P 1'
#
loop_
_entity.id
_entity.type
_entity.pdbx_description
1 polymer ?
#
loop_
_entity_poly.entity_id
_entity_poly.type
_entity_poly.pdbx_seq_one_letter_code
_entity_poly.pdbx_strand_id
1 'polypeptide(L)'
;MLKDHRGFAVYEAIFSLTCIVFLCTAIIPVLSQSVIKVDESKRKAASWVVLTEQLQSIKNTGHYLERIERDGTIYTTSWIENERICVMYENRSSAVSETCVQ
;
A
#
# COMPACT_ATOMS: atom_id res chain seq x y z
N MET A 1 -6.53 -12.94 59.98
CA MET A 1 -7.28 -11.81 59.40
C MET A 1 -6.30 -10.90 58.68
N LEU A 2 -6.10 -11.13 57.38
CA LEU A 2 -5.37 -10.20 56.52
C LEU A 2 -6.33 -9.09 56.12
N LYS A 3 -6.13 -7.89 56.65
CA LYS A 3 -6.75 -6.69 56.10
C LYS A 3 -5.74 -5.56 56.21
N ASP A 4 -4.90 -5.46 55.18
CA ASP A 4 -3.96 -4.35 55.02
C ASP A 4 -4.49 -3.43 53.92
N HIS A 5 -4.77 -2.18 54.30
CA HIS A 5 -5.64 -1.25 53.56
C HIS A 5 -4.94 -0.45 52.44
N ARG A 6 -3.80 -0.92 51.91
CA ARG A 6 -3.03 -0.21 50.87
C ARG A 6 -2.37 -1.09 49.79
N GLY A 7 -2.90 -2.28 49.51
CA GLY A 7 -2.21 -3.28 48.66
C GLY A 7 -2.86 -3.70 47.35
N PHE A 8 -3.97 -3.09 46.90
CA PHE A 8 -4.77 -3.61 45.78
C PHE A 8 -4.36 -3.09 44.38
N ALA A 9 -3.33 -2.26 44.28
CA ALA A 9 -3.04 -1.54 43.02
C ALA A 9 -2.12 -2.29 42.04
N VAL A 10 -1.19 -3.13 42.52
CA VAL A 10 -0.12 -3.67 41.66
C VAL A 10 -0.62 -4.80 40.75
N TYR A 11 -1.40 -5.73 41.28
CA TYR A 11 -1.94 -6.85 40.49
C TYR A 11 -2.96 -6.37 39.45
N GLU A 12 -3.82 -5.41 39.80
CA GLU A 12 -4.75 -4.78 38.85
C GLU A 12 -4.00 -3.98 37.78
N ALA A 13 -2.93 -3.27 38.15
CA ALA A 13 -2.09 -2.55 37.20
C ALA A 13 -1.40 -3.51 36.20
N ILE A 14 -0.82 -4.61 36.68
CA ILE A 14 -0.19 -5.62 35.81
C ILE A 14 -1.19 -6.24 34.85
N PHE A 15 -2.39 -6.57 35.34
CA PHE A 15 -3.45 -7.14 34.52
C PHE A 15 -3.92 -6.15 33.44
N SER A 16 -4.19 -4.89 33.82
CA SER A 16 -4.60 -3.85 32.88
C SER A 16 -3.53 -3.57 31.81
N LEU A 17 -2.26 -3.54 32.20
CA LEU A 17 -1.14 -3.33 31.28
C LEU A 17 -1.00 -4.50 30.30
N THR A 18 -1.20 -5.74 30.76
CA THR A 18 -1.19 -6.92 29.90
C THR A 18 -2.31 -6.88 28.87
N CYS A 19 -3.52 -6.47 29.26
CA CYS A 19 -4.63 -6.27 28.32
C CYS A 19 -4.33 -5.18 27.29
N ILE A 20 -3.75 -4.06 27.71
CA ILE A 20 -3.37 -2.97 26.79
C ILE A 20 -2.32 -3.44 25.80
N VAL A 21 -1.26 -4.10 26.28
CA VAL A 21 -0.20 -4.63 25.41
C VAL A 21 -0.77 -5.63 24.43
N PHE A 22 -1.62 -6.56 24.88
CA PHE A 22 -2.28 -7.52 24.01
C PHE A 22 -3.10 -6.84 22.91
N LEU A 23 -3.94 -5.86 23.26
CA LEU A 23 -4.72 -5.09 22.30
C LEU A 23 -3.83 -4.34 21.30
N CYS A 24 -2.77 -3.67 21.78
CA CYS A 24 -1.82 -2.99 20.91
C CYS A 24 -1.14 -3.97 19.95
N THR A 25 -0.69 -5.13 20.43
CA THR A 25 -0.04 -6.14 19.58
C THR A 25 -0.99 -6.74 18.54
N ALA A 26 -2.30 -6.77 18.80
CA ALA A 26 -3.30 -7.24 17.84
C ALA A 26 -3.69 -6.15 16.82
N ILE A 27 -3.89 -4.91 17.27
CA ILE A 27 -4.41 -3.82 16.44
C ILE A 27 -3.33 -3.23 15.52
N ILE A 28 -2.12 -3.03 16.02
CA ILE A 28 -1.01 -2.42 15.25
C ILE A 28 -0.72 -3.18 13.94
N PRO A 29 -0.57 -4.52 13.91
CA PRO A 29 -0.31 -5.23 12.66
C PRO A 29 -1.49 -5.14 11.69
N VAL A 30 -2.73 -5.16 12.18
CA VAL A 30 -3.93 -5.01 11.33
C VAL A 30 -3.97 -3.64 10.67
N LEU A 31 -3.69 -2.57 11.43
CA LEU A 31 -3.61 -1.21 10.89
C LEU A 31 -2.48 -1.09 9.88
N SER A 32 -1.30 -1.62 10.18
CA SER A 32 -0.14 -1.62 9.27
C SER A 32 -0.46 -2.31 7.94
N GLN A 33 -1.04 -3.52 7.98
CA GLN A 33 -1.46 -4.23 6.78
C GLN A 33 -2.53 -3.47 5.99
N SER A 34 -3.46 -2.82 6.67
CA SER A 34 -4.52 -2.04 6.02
C SER A 34 -3.95 -0.82 5.29
N VAL A 35 -3.01 -0.10 5.91
CA VAL A 35 -2.33 1.05 5.28
C VAL A 35 -1.56 0.61 4.04
N ILE A 36 -0.84 -0.52 4.11
CA ILE A 36 -0.12 -1.07 2.95
C ILE A 36 -1.09 -1.41 1.81
N LYS A 37 -2.19 -2.10 2.11
CA LYS A 37 -3.21 -2.45 1.10
C LYS A 37 -3.86 -1.22 0.46
N VAL A 38 -4.10 -0.16 1.24
CA VAL A 38 -4.64 1.10 0.71
C VAL A 38 -3.62 1.77 -0.22
N ASP A 39 -2.34 1.79 0.14
CA ASP A 39 -1.29 2.36 -0.72
C ASP A 39 -1.15 1.57 -2.03
N GLU A 40 -1.16 0.23 -1.96
CA GLU A 40 -1.15 -0.63 -3.15
C GLU A 40 -2.38 -0.40 -4.04
N SER A 41 -3.57 -0.27 -3.45
CA SER A 41 -4.79 0.02 -4.21
C SER A 41 -4.72 1.38 -4.90
N LYS A 42 -4.14 2.40 -4.25
CA LYS A 42 -3.95 3.72 -4.85
C LYS A 42 -2.98 3.67 -6.03
N ARG A 43 -1.84 2.99 -5.88
CA ARG A 43 -0.85 2.80 -6.96
C ARG A 43 -1.45 2.05 -8.14
N LYS A 44 -2.25 1.01 -7.88
CA LYS A 44 -2.98 0.28 -8.92
C LYS A 44 -3.99 1.18 -9.64
N ALA A 45 -4.74 2.01 -8.91
CA ALA A 45 -5.65 2.96 -9.55
C ALA A 45 -4.90 3.99 -10.41
N ALA A 46 -3.75 4.49 -9.94
CA ALA A 46 -2.90 5.40 -10.69
C ALA A 46 -2.32 4.75 -11.96
N SER A 47 -1.90 3.47 -11.90
CA SER A 47 -1.39 2.76 -13.09
C SER A 47 -2.45 2.64 -14.18
N TRP A 48 -3.72 2.41 -13.82
CA TRP A 48 -4.83 2.45 -14.77
C TRP A 48 -5.03 3.82 -15.42
N VAL A 49 -4.94 4.90 -14.64
CA VAL A 49 -5.05 6.27 -15.17
C VAL A 49 -3.92 6.54 -16.16
N VAL A 50 -2.66 6.25 -15.78
CA VAL A 50 -1.49 6.40 -16.64
C VAL A 50 -1.67 5.63 -17.94
N LEU A 51 -2.16 4.40 -17.89
CA LEU A 51 -2.40 3.59 -19.08
C LEU A 51 -3.48 4.20 -19.99
N THR A 52 -4.57 4.71 -19.41
CA THR A 52 -5.62 5.37 -20.21
C THR A 52 -5.12 6.67 -20.86
N GLU A 53 -4.27 7.43 -20.16
CA GLU A 53 -3.62 8.63 -20.69
C GLU A 53 -2.70 8.28 -21.86
N GLN A 54 -1.95 7.19 -21.77
CA GLN A 54 -1.11 6.69 -22.87
C GLN A 54 -1.93 6.31 -24.10
N LEU A 55 -3.00 5.54 -23.92
CA LEU A 55 -3.89 5.16 -25.02
C LEU A 55 -4.49 6.39 -25.71
N GLN A 56 -4.89 7.41 -24.94
CA GLN A 56 -5.38 8.67 -25.49
C GLN A 56 -4.28 9.47 -26.20
N SER A 57 -3.07 9.52 -25.64
CA SER A 57 -1.92 10.19 -26.25
C SER A 57 -1.60 9.57 -27.61
N ILE A 58 -1.51 8.24 -27.68
CA ILE A 58 -1.23 7.50 -28.92
C ILE A 58 -2.35 7.74 -29.95
N LYS A 59 -3.62 7.72 -29.52
CA LYS A 59 -4.75 7.98 -30.41
C LYS A 59 -4.74 9.40 -30.99
N ASN A 60 -4.40 10.39 -30.18
CA ASN A 60 -4.51 11.80 -30.55
C ASN A 60 -3.26 12.35 -31.26
N THR A 61 -2.08 11.90 -30.85
CA THR A 61 -0.80 12.46 -31.30
C THR A 61 0.11 11.44 -31.98
N GLY A 62 -0.17 10.14 -31.86
CA GLY A 62 0.72 9.07 -32.29
C GLY A 62 1.98 8.91 -31.42
N HIS A 63 2.14 9.74 -30.38
CA HIS A 63 3.32 9.71 -29.53
C HIS A 63 3.10 8.85 -28.28
N TYR A 64 4.11 8.03 -28.03
CA TYR A 64 4.24 7.15 -26.88
C TYR A 64 5.18 7.79 -25.85
N LEU A 65 4.76 7.88 -24.59
CA LEU A 65 5.61 8.39 -23.51
C LEU A 65 6.14 7.19 -22.73
N GLU A 66 7.46 6.97 -22.73
CA GLU A 66 8.02 5.81 -22.03
C GLU A 66 7.92 5.93 -20.50
N ARG A 67 7.87 7.15 -19.98
CA ARG A 67 7.95 7.45 -18.55
C ARG A 67 6.94 8.53 -18.18
N ILE A 68 6.08 8.22 -17.20
CA ILE A 68 5.15 9.18 -16.60
C ILE A 68 5.38 9.22 -15.10
N GLU A 69 5.54 10.42 -14.55
CA GLU A 69 5.64 10.64 -13.11
C GLU A 69 4.28 11.10 -12.57
N ARG A 70 3.77 10.40 -11.55
CA ARG A 70 2.52 10.72 -10.85
C ARG A 70 2.73 10.51 -9.36
N ASP A 71 2.41 11.52 -8.55
CA ASP A 71 2.51 11.49 -7.09
C ASP A 71 3.89 11.01 -6.57
N GLY A 72 4.98 11.44 -7.23
CA GLY A 72 6.36 11.07 -6.90
C GLY A 72 6.73 9.61 -7.20
N THR A 73 5.86 8.86 -7.89
CA THR A 73 6.13 7.52 -8.39
C THR A 73 6.33 7.56 -9.90
N ILE A 74 7.40 6.90 -10.35
CA ILE A 74 7.71 6.77 -11.78
C ILE A 74 7.02 5.51 -12.30
N TYR A 75 6.15 5.71 -13.28
CA TYR A 75 5.50 4.66 -14.04
C TYR A 75 6.20 4.56 -15.40
N THR A 76 6.81 3.41 -15.67
CA THR A 76 7.41 3.10 -16.96
C THR A 76 6.40 2.29 -17.74
N THR A 77 6.06 2.73 -18.94
CA THR A 77 5.22 1.94 -19.82
C THR A 77 6.11 1.15 -20.77
N SER A 78 5.74 -0.09 -21.06
CA SER A 78 6.38 -0.93 -22.08
C SER A 78 5.33 -1.57 -22.98
N TRP A 79 5.67 -1.71 -24.25
CA TRP A 79 4.94 -2.56 -25.19
C TRP A 79 5.51 -3.97 -25.09
N ILE A 80 4.69 -4.91 -24.65
CA ILE A 80 5.07 -6.33 -24.65
C ILE A 80 4.48 -6.96 -25.91
N GLU A 81 5.37 -7.46 -26.77
CA GLU A 81 5.05 -8.29 -27.94
C GLU A 81 4.00 -7.70 -28.91
N ASN A 82 3.98 -6.38 -29.10
CA ASN A 82 3.10 -5.66 -30.03
C ASN A 82 1.57 -5.81 -29.81
N GLU A 83 1.13 -6.47 -28.74
CA GLU A 83 -0.30 -6.68 -28.46
C GLU A 83 -0.77 -6.01 -27.17
N ARG A 84 0.11 -5.75 -26.20
CA ARG A 84 -0.29 -5.26 -24.87
C ARG A 84 0.55 -4.09 -24.40
N ILE A 85 -0.12 -3.10 -23.82
CA ILE A 85 0.52 -2.00 -23.10
C ILE A 85 0.55 -2.36 -21.62
N CYS A 86 1.75 -2.40 -21.05
CA CYS A 86 1.97 -2.67 -19.63
C CYS A 86 2.57 -1.44 -18.94
N VAL A 87 2.08 -1.16 -17.73
CA VAL A 87 2.64 -0.14 -16.84
C VAL A 87 3.36 -0.84 -15.70
N MET A 88 4.66 -0.59 -15.62
CA MET A 88 5.56 -1.08 -14.58
C MET A 88 5.82 0.04 -13.58
N TYR A 89 5.74 -0.28 -12.29
CA TYR A 89 6.14 0.64 -11.22
C TYR A 89 6.85 -0.11 -10.10
N GLU A 90 7.77 0.57 -9.42
CA GLU A 90 8.50 0.01 -8.30
C GLU A 90 7.65 0.05 -7.02
N ASN A 91 7.42 -1.12 -6.41
CA ASN A 91 6.78 -1.21 -5.10
C ASN A 91 7.83 -1.08 -3.98
N ARG A 92 7.42 -0.70 -2.77
CA ARG A 92 8.28 -0.55 -1.58
C ARG A 92 9.09 -1.81 -1.22
N SER A 93 8.70 -2.97 -1.75
CA SER A 93 9.38 -4.24 -1.59
C SER A 93 10.45 -4.54 -2.66
N SER A 94 10.82 -3.55 -3.50
CA SER A 94 11.70 -3.73 -4.66
C SER A 94 11.20 -4.75 -5.69
N ALA A 95 9.94 -5.17 -5.55
CA ALA A 95 9.23 -5.98 -6.53
C ALA A 95 8.62 -5.04 -7.57
N VAL A 96 8.94 -5.27 -8.84
CA VAL A 96 8.32 -4.56 -9.95
C VAL A 96 6.90 -5.09 -10.12
N SER A 97 5.92 -4.21 -9.93
CA SER A 97 4.51 -4.54 -10.14
C SER A 97 4.10 -4.12 -11.55
N GLU A 98 3.35 -4.98 -12.22
CA GLU A 98 2.94 -4.79 -13.61
C GLU A 98 1.41 -4.77 -13.72
N THR A 99 0.89 -3.81 -14.48
CA THR A 99 -0.53 -3.75 -14.88
C THR A 99 -0.62 -3.66 -16.38
N CYS A 100 -1.20 -4.67 -17.03
CA CYS A 100 -1.33 -4.74 -18.50
C CYS A 100 -2.79 -4.61 -18.93
N VAL A 101 -2.99 -4.01 -20.11
CA VAL A 101 -4.25 -4.08 -20.85
C VAL A 101 -4.09 -5.00 -22.05
N GLN A 102 -5.07 -5.89 -22.19
CA GLN A 102 -5.19 -6.91 -23.24
C GLN A 102 -6.00 -6.37 -24.42
#